data_AF-A0A1F3IL95-F1
#
_entry.id   AF-A0A1F3IL95-F1
#
_cell.length_a   1.000
_cell.length_b   1.000
_cell.length_c   1.000
_cell.angle_alpha   90.00
_cell.angle_beta   90.00
_cell.angle_gamma   90.00
#
_symmetry.space_group_name_H-M   'P 1'
#
loop_
_entity.id
_entity.type
_entity.pdbx_description
1 polymer ?
#
loop_
_entity_poly.entity_id
_entity_poly.type
_entity_poly.pdbx_seq_one_letter_code
_entity_poly.pdbx_strand_id
1 'polypeptide(L)'
;MEFKQLEITPEGNWFKRLYYSQQVRKSVIYILIGAVLGLVFTYFAEGMQINNMNSKDIISNVFFGAFFGFFITNSPCARNKC
;
A
#
# COMPACT_ATOMS: atom_id res chain seq x y z
N MET A 1 -32.37 1.24 -24.23
CA MET A 1 -31.52 0.99 -23.04
C MET A 1 -31.85 2.05 -22.03
N GLU A 2 -32.50 1.69 -20.93
CA GLU A 2 -32.76 2.63 -19.85
C GLU A 2 -31.48 2.81 -19.05
N PHE A 3 -30.91 4.02 -19.11
CA PHE A 3 -29.76 4.39 -18.30
C PHE A 3 -30.22 4.43 -16.84
N LYS A 4 -29.82 3.44 -16.04
CA LYS A 4 -29.80 3.60 -14.58
C LYS A 4 -28.87 4.76 -14.27
N GLN A 5 -29.43 5.93 -14.01
CA GLN A 5 -28.68 7.05 -13.45
C GLN A 5 -28.14 6.54 -12.11
N LEU A 6 -26.82 6.36 -12.03
CA LEU A 6 -26.15 6.13 -10.75
C LEU A 6 -26.56 7.31 -9.86
N GLU A 7 -27.23 7.03 -8.75
CA GLU A 7 -27.56 8.03 -7.74
C GLU A 7 -26.23 8.65 -7.29
N ILE A 8 -25.91 9.81 -7.85
CA ILE A 8 -24.78 10.63 -7.42
C ILE A 8 -25.22 11.21 -6.08
N THR A 9 -25.08 10.41 -5.03
CA THR A 9 -25.24 10.87 -3.65
C THR A 9 -24.36 12.10 -3.44
N PRO A 10 -24.89 13.17 -2.81
CA PRO A 10 -24.18 14.44 -2.67
C PRO A 10 -22.81 14.24 -2.01
N GLU A 11 -21.83 14.91 -2.59
CA GLU A 11 -20.39 14.78 -2.34
C GLU A 11 -20.02 15.10 -0.89
N GLY A 12 -20.01 14.09 -0.03
CA GLY A 12 -19.23 14.14 1.20
C GLY A 12 -17.73 14.19 0.89
N ASN A 13 -16.96 14.84 1.79
CA ASN A 13 -15.51 15.03 1.71
C ASN A 13 -14.78 13.83 1.05
N TRP A 14 -14.18 14.04 -0.13
CA TRP A 14 -13.55 13.00 -0.96
C TRP A 14 -12.54 12.13 -0.18
N PHE A 15 -11.88 12.72 0.83
CA PHE A 15 -10.99 12.02 1.76
C PHE A 15 -11.71 10.96 2.62
N LYS A 16 -12.91 11.24 3.12
CA LYS A 16 -13.71 10.26 3.87
C LYS A 16 -14.10 9.09 2.98
N ARG A 17 -14.45 9.36 1.72
CA ARG A 17 -14.80 8.31 0.74
C ARG A 17 -13.61 7.44 0.39
N LEU A 18 -12.42 8.02 0.22
CA LEU A 18 -11.20 7.28 -0.01
C LEU A 18 -10.85 6.40 1.20
N TYR A 19 -10.88 6.96 2.40
CA TYR A 19 -10.54 6.26 3.65
C TYR A 19 -11.51 5.11 3.98
N TYR A 20 -12.82 5.30 3.75
CA TYR A 20 -13.83 4.27 3.99
C TYR A 20 -13.84 3.13 2.96
N SER A 21 -13.12 3.27 1.85
CA SER A 21 -13.07 2.21 0.84
C SER A 21 -12.29 1.01 1.39
N GLN A 22 -12.88 -0.19 1.30
CA GLN A 22 -12.23 -1.44 1.70
C GLN A 22 -10.89 -1.64 0.98
N GLN A 23 -10.75 -1.10 -0.23
CA GLN A 23 -9.55 -1.16 -1.04
C GLN A 23 -8.39 -0.34 -0.46
N VAL A 24 -8.66 0.87 0.05
CA VAL A 24 -7.63 1.68 0.70
C VAL A 24 -7.19 1.01 1.98
N ARG A 25 -8.12 0.45 2.77
CA ARG A 25 -7.76 -0.33 3.97
C ARG A 25 -6.86 -1.51 3.65
N LYS A 26 -7.18 -2.31 2.62
CA LYS A 26 -6.31 -3.41 2.17
C LYS A 26 -4.94 -2.91 1.72
N SER A 27 -4.91 -1.85 0.93
CA SER A 27 -3.65 -1.26 0.45
C SER A 27 -2.78 -0.78 1.60
N VAL A 28 -3.34 -0.09 2.60
CA VAL A 28 -2.60 0.35 3.78
C VAL A 28 -2.01 -0.83 4.55
N ILE A 29 -2.78 -1.91 4.75
CA ILE A 29 -2.29 -3.12 5.43
C ILE A 29 -1.12 -3.72 4.66
N TYR A 30 -1.23 -3.87 3.34
CA TYR A 30 -0.18 -4.48 2.53
C TYR A 30 1.06 -3.59 2.40
N ILE A 31 0.89 -2.26 2.38
CA ILE A 31 1.99 -1.31 2.48
C ILE A 31 2.76 -1.51 3.78
N LEU A 32 2.06 -1.60 4.91
CA LEU A 32 2.69 -1.82 6.22
C LEU A 32 3.40 -3.18 6.26
N ILE A 33 2.77 -4.23 5.74
CA ILE A 33 3.39 -5.56 5.64
C ILE A 33 4.64 -5.50 4.75
N GLY A 34 4.56 -4.89 3.58
CA GLY A 34 5.68 -4.74 2.66
C GLY A 34 6.84 -3.95 3.26
N ALA A 35 6.55 -2.86 3.98
CA ALA A 35 7.54 -2.07 4.70
C ALA A 35 8.27 -2.89 5.77
N VAL A 36 7.53 -3.65 6.58
CA VAL A 36 8.12 -4.54 7.60
C VAL A 36 8.95 -5.63 6.95
N LEU A 37 8.44 -6.26 5.89
CA LEU A 37 9.18 -7.29 5.16
C LEU A 37 10.45 -6.75 4.52
N GLY A 38 10.44 -5.53 3.99
CA GLY A 38 11.64 -4.86 3.45
C GLY A 38 12.74 -4.72 4.51
N LEU A 39 12.38 -4.27 5.72
CA LEU A 39 13.32 -4.15 6.84
C LEU A 39 13.84 -5.51 7.33
N VAL A 40 12.93 -6.47 7.50
CA VAL A 40 13.26 -7.83 7.92
C VAL A 40 14.20 -8.47 6.90
N PHE A 41 13.90 -8.32 5.60
CA PHE A 41 14.75 -8.81 4.53
C PHE A 41 16.15 -8.21 4.61
N THR A 42 16.28 -6.89 4.75
CA THR A 42 17.61 -6.26 4.82
C THR A 42 18.39 -6.64 6.07
N TYR A 43 17.72 -6.82 7.20
CA TYR A 43 18.36 -7.27 8.44
C TYR A 43 18.94 -8.69 8.30
N PHE A 44 18.17 -9.63 7.71
CA PHE A 44 18.61 -11.02 7.57
C PHE A 44 19.49 -11.28 6.34
N ALA A 45 19.21 -10.65 5.20
CA ALA A 45 19.91 -10.90 3.95
C ALA A 45 21.27 -10.18 3.88
N GLU A 46 21.35 -8.96 4.40
CA GLU A 46 22.58 -8.16 4.36
C GLU A 46 23.40 -8.31 5.65
N GLY A 47 22.88 -9.03 6.66
CA GLY A 47 23.55 -9.27 7.94
C GLY A 47 23.83 -7.99 8.74
N MET A 48 23.21 -6.87 8.34
CA MET A 48 23.46 -5.57 8.93
C MET A 48 22.64 -5.42 10.21
N GLN A 49 23.31 -5.07 11.31
CA GLN A 49 22.62 -4.63 12.51
C GLN A 49 21.97 -3.27 12.25
N ILE A 50 20.72 -3.11 12.69
CA ILE A 50 19.93 -1.87 12.53
C ILE A 50 20.71 -0.65 13.05
N ASN A 51 21.55 -0.83 14.07
CA ASN A 51 22.38 0.23 14.67
C ASN A 51 23.51 0.74 13.75
N ASN A 52 23.91 -0.04 12.75
CA ASN A 52 24.94 0.32 11.78
C ASN A 52 24.34 0.78 10.44
N MET A 53 23.02 0.69 10.27
CA MET A 53 22.35 1.14 9.06
C MET A 53 22.25 2.67 9.06
N ASN A 54 22.65 3.28 7.95
CA ASN A 54 22.43 4.70 7.73
C ASN A 54 20.92 4.97 7.62
N SER A 55 20.43 6.05 8.21
CA SER A 55 19.00 6.41 8.19
C SER A 55 18.45 6.51 6.76
N LYS A 56 19.29 6.87 5.78
CA LYS A 56 18.91 6.89 4.35
C LYS A 56 18.59 5.49 3.81
N ASP A 57 19.37 4.49 4.19
CA ASP A 57 19.20 3.11 3.71
C ASP A 57 17.95 2.48 4.33
N ILE A 58 17.71 2.75 5.62
CA ILE A 58 16.49 2.35 6.32
C ILE A 58 15.26 2.92 5.61
N ILE A 59 15.25 4.23 5.33
CA ILE A 59 14.12 4.89 4.66
C ILE A 59 13.92 4.33 3.25
N SER A 60 15.01 4.13 2.49
CA SER A 60 14.96 3.53 1.16
C SER A 60 14.33 2.14 1.18
N ASN A 61 14.79 1.27 2.08
CA ASN A 61 14.32 -0.12 2.18
C ASN A 61 12.85 -0.20 2.63
N VAL A 62 12.46 0.62 3.60
CA VAL A 62 11.06 0.78 4.03
C VAL A 62 10.21 1.25 2.86
N PHE A 63 10.67 2.25 2.11
CA PHE A 63 9.95 2.81 0.98
C PHE A 63 9.78 1.79 -0.15
N PHE A 64 10.84 1.06 -0.51
CA PHE A 64 10.75 -0.01 -1.51
C PHE A 64 9.79 -1.12 -1.07
N GLY A 65 9.89 -1.58 0.17
CA GLY A 65 8.95 -2.56 0.73
C GLY A 65 7.50 -2.07 0.70
N ALA A 66 7.27 -0.83 1.14
CA ALA A 66 5.97 -0.16 1.09
C ALA A 66 5.42 -0.05 -0.34
N PHE A 67 6.27 0.32 -1.30
CA PHE A 67 5.94 0.45 -2.71
C PHE A 67 5.50 -0.89 -3.31
N PHE A 68 6.21 -1.98 -3.03
CA PHE A 68 5.81 -3.31 -3.46
C PHE A 68 4.49 -3.75 -2.82
N GLY A 69 4.30 -3.48 -1.52
CA GLY A 69 3.04 -3.72 -0.83
C GLY A 69 1.86 -3.00 -1.48
N PHE A 70 2.04 -1.73 -1.84
CA PHE A 70 1.05 -0.94 -2.58
C PHE A 70 0.78 -1.48 -3.99
N PHE A 71 1.83 -1.87 -4.72
CA PHE A 71 1.74 -2.32 -6.10
C PHE A 71 0.96 -3.63 -6.21
N ILE A 72 1.20 -4.57 -5.29
CA ILE A 72 0.47 -5.84 -5.22
C ILE A 72 -1.04 -5.59 -5.11
N THR A 73 -1.47 -4.70 -4.21
CA THR A 73 -2.91 -4.45 -3.98
C THR A 73 -3.57 -3.57 -5.04
N ASN A 74 -2.82 -2.74 -5.77
CA ASN A 74 -3.35 -1.85 -6.80
C ASN A 74 -3.20 -2.38 -8.23
N SER A 75 -2.59 -3.56 -8.39
CA SER A 75 -2.53 -4.25 -9.68
C SER A 75 -3.94 -4.54 -10.23
N PRO A 76 -4.14 -4.50 -11.56
CA PRO A 76 -5.44 -4.83 -12.18
C PRO A 76 -5.90 -6.25 -11.81
N CYS A 77 -4.98 -7.18 -11.60
CA CYS A 77 -5.31 -8.53 -11.18
C CYS A 77 -5.78 -8.64 -9.72
N ALA A 78 -5.22 -7.86 -8.78
CA ALA A 78 -5.74 -7.81 -7.42
C ALA A 78 -7.15 -7.20 -7.32
N ARG A 79 -7.68 -6.66 -8.43
CA ARG A 79 -9.02 -6.07 -8.54
C ARG A 79 -9.99 -6.95 -9.31
N ASN A 80 -9.65 -8.23 -9.60
CA ASN A 80 -10.43 -9.13 -10.46
C ASN A 80 -10.78 -8.49 -11.81
N LYS A 81 -9.82 -7.73 -12.37
CA LYS A 81 -9.91 -7.12 -13.70
C LYS A 81 -8.87 -7.68 -14.67
N CYS A 82 -8.23 -8.78 -14.28
CA CYS A 82 -7.89 -9.82 -15.24
C CYS A 82 -9.05 -10.83 -15.24
#